data_AF-A0A8R2HQE6-F1
#
_entry.id   AF-A0A8R2HQE6-F1
#
_cell.length_a   1.000
_cell.length_b   1.000
_cell.length_c   1.000
_cell.angle_alpha   90.00
_cell.angle_beta   90.00
_cell.angle_gamma   90.00
#
_symmetry.space_group_name_H-M   'P 1'
#
loop_
_entity.id
_entity.type
_entity.pdbx_description
1 polymer ?
#
loop_
_entity_poly.entity_id
_entity_poly.type
_entity_poly.pdbx_seq_one_letter_code
_entity_poly.pdbx_strand_id
1 'polypeptide(L)'
;MTKDLDHVSLVVKNLAKMHALSFVWARTDPTEFLKIRNLCSKDVQYSDVSRVPNHMKFYYDTSVNVVSDLVAKEELKALSSDIFSILHECTLPVENYGAFCHGDCWTNNAIFKYTGRRPIEVILVDYQLGRYASPATDLSYFLYMSTSGEILFKHYDRVLDIYYGTLTAVLRQCNLDINDVYPKSIFTEHLQRYSVFGLIEALISMLIITSPTEKALQLTEATDHPPRELNCGKDCPYMTGYVKRVNDVVKHFFERKYSLRSVLSE
;
A
#
# COMPACT_ATOMS: atom_id res chain seq x y z
N MET A 1 -5.68 -4.94 -15.37
CA MET A 1 -5.93 -6.41 -15.41
C MET A 1 -5.59 -6.94 -14.04
N THR A 2 -6.57 -7.48 -13.30
CA THR A 2 -6.34 -7.83 -11.89
C THR A 2 -5.51 -9.11 -11.79
N LYS A 3 -4.46 -9.06 -10.97
CA LYS A 3 -3.50 -10.17 -10.81
C LYS A 3 -4.11 -11.29 -9.97
N ASP A 4 -3.94 -12.53 -10.41
CA ASP A 4 -4.36 -13.73 -9.69
C ASP A 4 -3.42 -14.03 -8.50
N LEU A 5 -3.74 -15.09 -7.74
CA LEU A 5 -2.99 -15.45 -6.56
C LEU A 5 -1.52 -15.80 -6.86
N ASP A 6 -1.19 -16.35 -8.02
CA ASP A 6 0.19 -16.71 -8.38
C ASP A 6 1.04 -15.44 -8.55
N HIS A 7 0.51 -14.43 -9.23
CA HIS A 7 1.17 -13.13 -9.38
C HIS A 7 1.32 -12.41 -8.03
N VAL A 8 0.24 -12.36 -7.24
CA VAL A 8 0.24 -11.73 -5.91
C VAL A 8 1.27 -12.40 -5.00
N SER A 9 1.33 -13.73 -5.03
CA SER A 9 2.30 -14.52 -4.25
C SER A 9 3.74 -14.18 -4.61
N LEU A 10 4.07 -13.96 -5.88
CA LEU A 10 5.41 -13.58 -6.31
C LEU A 10 5.81 -12.19 -5.82
N VAL A 11 4.88 -11.23 -5.87
CA VAL A 11 5.14 -9.86 -5.39
C VAL A 11 5.38 -9.85 -3.88
N VAL A 12 4.47 -10.44 -3.09
CA VAL A 12 4.63 -10.43 -1.62
C VAL A 12 5.85 -11.22 -1.17
N LYS A 13 6.28 -12.25 -1.91
CA LYS A 13 7.55 -12.93 -1.67
C LYS A 13 8.76 -12.03 -1.90
N ASN A 14 8.73 -11.17 -2.91
CA ASN A 14 9.81 -10.21 -3.17
C ASN A 14 9.84 -9.10 -2.12
N LEU A 15 8.68 -8.55 -1.74
CA LEU A 15 8.59 -7.61 -0.62
C LEU A 15 9.12 -8.24 0.67
N ALA A 16 8.72 -9.48 0.98
CA ALA A 16 9.22 -10.21 2.15
C ALA A 16 10.74 -10.38 2.14
N LYS A 17 11.33 -10.72 0.98
CA LYS A 17 12.80 -10.83 0.85
C LYS A 17 13.48 -9.48 1.07
N MET A 18 12.98 -8.41 0.46
CA MET A 18 13.52 -7.06 0.62
C MET A 18 13.47 -6.61 2.09
N HIS A 19 12.33 -6.78 2.76
CA HIS A 19 12.20 -6.43 4.18
C HIS A 19 13.09 -7.31 5.07
N ALA A 20 13.19 -8.62 4.81
CA ALA A 20 14.12 -9.49 5.54
C ALA A 20 15.57 -9.03 5.39
N LEU A 21 16.00 -8.68 4.17
CA LEU A 21 17.36 -8.20 3.92
C LEU A 21 17.62 -6.85 4.61
N SER A 22 16.62 -5.97 4.72
CA SER A 22 16.72 -4.76 5.54
C SER A 22 17.01 -5.09 7.00
N PHE A 23 16.31 -6.05 7.60
CA PHE A 23 16.56 -6.48 8.98
C PHE A 23 17.92 -7.15 9.15
N VAL A 24 18.33 -7.98 8.18
CA VAL A 24 19.66 -8.61 8.18
C VAL A 24 20.74 -7.52 8.16
N TRP A 25 20.62 -6.54 7.27
CA TRP A 25 21.59 -5.46 7.14
C TRP A 25 21.72 -4.65 8.43
N ALA A 26 20.58 -4.34 9.08
CA ALA A 26 20.56 -3.65 10.37
C ALA A 26 21.36 -4.38 11.46
N ARG A 27 21.47 -5.72 11.38
CA ARG A 27 22.22 -6.54 12.33
C ARG A 27 23.67 -6.75 11.93
N THR A 28 23.95 -6.90 10.63
CA THR A 28 25.29 -7.26 10.14
C THR A 28 26.20 -6.05 9.97
N ASP A 29 25.66 -4.89 9.62
CA ASP A 29 26.41 -3.62 9.50
C ASP A 29 25.55 -2.44 9.97
N PRO A 30 25.40 -2.27 11.30
CA PRO A 30 24.55 -1.23 11.86
C PRO A 30 25.00 0.19 11.50
N THR A 31 26.31 0.40 11.34
CA THR A 31 26.87 1.74 11.06
C THR A 31 26.50 2.20 9.65
N GLU A 32 26.70 1.35 8.63
CA GLU A 32 26.32 1.71 7.27
C GLU A 32 24.80 1.76 7.10
N PHE A 33 24.09 0.82 7.72
CA PHE A 33 22.63 0.81 7.75
C PHE A 33 22.05 2.12 8.30
N LEU A 34 22.59 2.64 9.42
CA LEU A 34 22.12 3.89 10.01
C LEU A 34 22.31 5.09 9.08
N LYS A 35 23.40 5.13 8.29
CA LYS A 35 23.59 6.22 7.31
C LYS A 35 22.48 6.22 6.27
N ILE A 36 22.18 5.08 5.67
CA ILE A 36 21.14 4.97 4.64
C ILE A 36 19.74 5.15 5.24
N ARG A 37 19.47 4.60 6.43
CA ARG A 37 18.23 4.84 7.17
C ARG A 37 17.97 6.33 7.36
N ASN A 38 19.00 7.10 7.71
CA ASN A 38 18.86 8.55 7.90
C ASN A 38 18.55 9.27 6.58
N LEU A 39 19.10 8.82 5.45
CA LEU A 39 18.76 9.38 4.13
C LEU A 39 17.31 9.06 3.72
N CYS A 40 16.80 7.89 4.10
CA CYS A 40 15.43 7.44 3.81
C CYS A 40 14.43 7.74 4.94
N SER A 41 14.81 8.59 5.91
CA SER A 41 13.98 8.91 7.08
C SER A 41 12.91 9.96 6.78
N LYS A 42 13.08 10.72 5.69
CA LYS A 42 12.12 11.70 5.19
C LYS A 42 11.50 11.18 3.91
N ASP A 43 10.20 10.94 3.95
CA ASP A 43 9.44 10.54 2.79
C ASP A 43 9.46 11.60 1.68
N VAL A 44 9.54 11.19 0.42
CA VAL A 44 9.62 12.13 -0.71
C VAL A 44 8.27 12.84 -0.95
N GLN A 45 7.16 12.21 -0.61
CA GLN A 45 5.82 12.64 -1.00
C GLN A 45 5.05 13.33 0.13
N TYR A 46 5.18 12.83 1.36
CA TYR A 46 4.38 13.22 2.51
C TYR A 46 5.21 13.83 3.64
N SER A 47 6.54 13.98 3.52
CA SER A 47 7.34 14.64 4.56
C SER A 47 7.04 16.13 4.73
N ASP A 48 6.50 16.78 3.69
CA ASP A 48 6.00 18.15 3.74
C ASP A 48 4.55 18.18 3.22
N VAL A 49 3.61 18.04 4.14
CA VAL A 49 2.16 18.01 3.85
C VAL A 49 1.68 19.26 3.12
N SER A 50 2.37 20.40 3.26
CA SER A 50 2.01 21.66 2.59
C SER A 50 2.27 21.63 1.08
N ARG A 51 3.13 20.71 0.63
CA ARG A 51 3.48 20.51 -0.79
C ARG A 51 2.69 19.39 -1.45
N VAL A 52 1.83 18.70 -0.71
CA VAL A 52 0.99 17.64 -1.27
C VAL A 52 -0.08 18.27 -2.17
N PRO A 53 -0.22 17.80 -3.42
CA PRO A 53 -1.18 18.39 -4.35
C PRO A 53 -2.64 18.30 -3.87
N ASN A 54 -3.37 19.41 -3.94
CA ASN A 54 -4.77 19.49 -3.51
C ASN A 54 -5.70 18.51 -4.25
N HIS A 55 -5.37 18.12 -5.49
CA HIS A 55 -6.16 17.17 -6.26
C HIS A 55 -6.21 15.78 -5.60
N MET A 56 -5.21 15.40 -4.79
CA MET A 56 -5.21 14.11 -4.08
C MET A 56 -6.38 14.03 -3.11
N LYS A 57 -6.64 15.12 -2.36
CA LYS A 57 -7.81 15.21 -1.48
C LYS A 57 -9.11 15.13 -2.26
N PHE A 58 -9.20 15.80 -3.41
CA PHE A 58 -10.37 15.71 -4.27
C PHE A 58 -10.63 14.27 -4.76
N TYR A 59 -9.59 13.52 -5.14
CA TYR A 59 -9.74 12.12 -5.55
C TYR A 59 -10.19 11.23 -4.39
N TYR A 60 -9.61 11.42 -3.19
CA TYR A 60 -10.06 10.76 -1.98
C TYR A 60 -11.56 11.03 -1.73
N ASP A 61 -11.98 12.29 -1.71
CA ASP A 61 -13.38 12.68 -1.47
C ASP A 61 -14.33 12.10 -2.54
N THR A 62 -13.88 12.03 -3.80
CA THR A 62 -14.62 11.41 -4.90
C THR A 62 -14.81 9.92 -4.68
N SER A 63 -13.80 9.22 -4.18
CA SER A 63 -13.90 7.80 -3.79
C SER A 63 -14.84 7.61 -2.61
N VAL A 64 -14.72 8.43 -1.56
CA VAL A 64 -15.61 8.37 -0.39
C VAL A 64 -17.08 8.59 -0.80
N ASN A 65 -17.36 9.46 -1.78
CA ASN A 65 -18.71 9.72 -2.25
C ASN A 65 -19.42 8.51 -2.88
N VAL A 66 -18.68 7.52 -3.38
CA VAL A 66 -19.25 6.29 -3.96
C VAL A 66 -19.23 5.08 -3.01
N VAL A 67 -18.78 5.26 -1.77
CA VAL A 67 -18.90 4.24 -0.72
C VAL A 67 -20.38 4.00 -0.40
N SER A 68 -20.76 2.73 -0.39
CA SER A 68 -22.14 2.27 -0.21
C SER A 68 -22.49 2.03 1.26
N ASP A 69 -21.53 1.56 2.06
CA ASP A 69 -21.71 1.43 3.51
C ASP A 69 -21.73 2.82 4.15
N LEU A 70 -22.86 3.18 4.77
CA LEU A 70 -23.08 4.53 5.30
C LEU A 70 -22.20 4.82 6.52
N VAL A 71 -21.92 3.83 7.36
CA VAL A 71 -21.09 4.02 8.56
C VAL A 71 -19.65 4.26 8.13
N ALA A 72 -19.11 3.38 7.28
CA ALA A 72 -17.76 3.53 6.75
C ALA A 72 -17.60 4.85 5.98
N LYS A 73 -18.62 5.25 5.21
CA LYS A 73 -18.61 6.53 4.48
C LYS A 73 -18.50 7.73 5.41
N GLU A 74 -19.28 7.78 6.49
CA GLU A 74 -19.25 8.90 7.43
C GLU A 74 -17.91 8.95 8.20
N GLU A 75 -17.36 7.79 8.60
CA GLU A 75 -16.02 7.75 9.21
C GLU A 75 -14.92 8.23 8.25
N LEU A 76 -14.97 7.83 6.98
CA LEU A 76 -14.01 8.26 5.96
C LEU A 76 -14.15 9.74 5.59
N LYS A 77 -15.37 10.29 5.58
CA LYS A 77 -15.59 11.74 5.43
C LYS A 77 -14.99 12.51 6.60
N ALA A 78 -15.19 12.03 7.83
CA ALA A 78 -14.61 12.64 9.03
C ALA A 78 -13.08 12.57 9.04
N LEU A 79 -12.47 11.64 8.30
CA LEU A 79 -11.02 11.53 8.14
C LEU A 79 -10.45 12.50 7.09
N SER A 80 -11.27 13.07 6.21
CA SER A 80 -10.85 13.80 5.00
C SER A 80 -9.88 14.96 5.28
N SER A 81 -10.02 15.66 6.41
CA SER A 81 -9.11 16.75 6.81
C SER A 81 -7.73 16.25 7.24
N ASP A 82 -7.65 15.01 7.71
CA ASP A 82 -6.49 14.47 8.40
C ASP A 82 -5.67 13.53 7.49
N ILE A 83 -6.14 13.24 6.27
CA ILE A 83 -5.55 12.20 5.41
C ILE A 83 -4.06 12.42 5.14
N PHE A 84 -3.61 13.66 4.93
CA PHE A 84 -2.19 13.94 4.67
C PHE A 84 -1.34 13.81 5.92
N SER A 85 -1.87 14.18 7.09
CA SER A 85 -1.21 13.92 8.38
C SER A 85 -1.10 12.43 8.64
N ILE A 86 -2.15 11.66 8.37
CA ILE A 86 -2.14 10.19 8.52
C ILE A 86 -1.11 9.55 7.60
N LEU A 87 -1.05 9.98 6.32
CA LEU A 87 -0.06 9.49 5.37
C LEU A 87 1.35 9.84 5.81
N HIS A 88 1.58 11.07 6.30
CA HIS A 88 2.85 11.48 6.90
C HIS A 88 3.26 10.54 8.04
N GLU A 89 2.41 10.37 9.05
CA GLU A 89 2.68 9.50 10.21
C GLU A 89 2.97 8.04 9.81
N CYS A 90 2.27 7.52 8.80
CA CYS A 90 2.52 6.17 8.28
C CYS A 90 3.89 6.02 7.62
N THR A 91 4.47 7.11 7.13
CA THR A 91 5.76 7.12 6.43
C THR A 91 6.95 7.38 7.34
N LEU A 92 6.71 7.71 8.61
CA LEU A 92 7.77 7.94 9.58
C LEU A 92 8.54 6.64 9.92
N PRO A 93 9.85 6.74 10.23
CA PRO A 93 10.65 5.62 10.70
C PRO A 93 10.05 4.95 11.94
N VAL A 94 9.83 3.64 11.86
CA VAL A 94 9.45 2.83 13.03
C VAL A 94 10.70 2.30 13.72
N GLU A 95 10.80 2.53 15.03
CA GLU A 95 11.91 2.02 15.84
C GLU A 95 11.81 0.50 16.00
N ASN A 96 12.96 -0.20 15.95
CA ASN A 96 13.13 -1.65 16.12
C ASN A 96 12.45 -2.57 15.09
N TYR A 97 11.39 -2.14 14.43
CA TYR A 97 10.55 -2.97 13.57
C TYR A 97 10.27 -2.38 12.17
N GLY A 98 10.96 -1.28 11.83
CA GLY A 98 10.96 -0.71 10.49
C GLY A 98 11.84 -1.49 9.51
N ALA A 99 11.56 -1.34 8.22
CA ALA A 99 12.40 -1.83 7.14
C ALA A 99 12.45 -0.80 6.00
N PHE A 100 13.43 -0.95 5.10
CA PHE A 100 13.38 -0.27 3.80
C PHE A 100 12.23 -0.83 2.98
N CYS A 101 11.19 -0.01 2.80
CA CYS A 101 10.02 -0.27 1.99
C CYS A 101 10.24 0.25 0.56
N HIS A 102 9.60 -0.39 -0.40
CA HIS A 102 9.58 0.04 -1.80
C HIS A 102 8.80 1.34 -1.97
N GLY A 103 7.69 1.49 -1.24
CA GLY A 103 6.87 2.69 -1.20
C GLY A 103 5.94 2.93 -2.40
N ASP A 104 6.21 2.30 -3.54
CA ASP A 104 5.40 2.38 -4.77
C ASP A 104 5.20 1.00 -5.43
N CYS A 105 4.89 -0.04 -4.66
CA CYS A 105 4.92 -1.42 -5.13
C CYS A 105 3.65 -1.90 -5.84
N TRP A 106 2.92 -1.02 -6.55
CA TRP A 106 1.73 -1.39 -7.32
C TRP A 106 2.07 -2.15 -8.62
N THR A 107 1.05 -2.72 -9.27
CA THR A 107 1.21 -3.68 -10.38
C THR A 107 2.05 -3.17 -11.55
N ASN A 108 2.04 -1.85 -11.82
CA ASN A 108 2.81 -1.27 -12.92
C ASN A 108 4.32 -1.32 -12.67
N ASN A 109 4.73 -1.40 -11.41
CA ASN A 109 6.11 -1.48 -10.95
C ASN A 109 6.58 -2.93 -10.73
N ALA A 110 5.84 -3.91 -11.28
CA ALA A 110 6.16 -5.33 -11.20
C ALA A 110 6.30 -5.96 -12.60
N ILE A 111 7.51 -6.37 -12.95
CA ILE A 111 7.83 -7.04 -14.22
C ILE A 111 7.87 -8.54 -14.00
N PHE A 112 6.98 -9.27 -14.68
CA PHE A 112 6.85 -10.72 -14.51
C PHE A 112 7.51 -11.50 -15.65
N LYS A 113 8.22 -12.57 -15.29
CA LYS A 113 8.67 -13.60 -16.22
C LYS A 113 7.65 -14.73 -16.27
N TYR A 114 7.37 -15.24 -17.46
CA TYR A 114 6.36 -16.28 -17.68
C TYR A 114 6.95 -17.56 -18.26
N THR A 115 6.34 -18.68 -17.88
CA THR A 115 6.43 -19.95 -18.62
C THR A 115 5.04 -20.33 -19.07
N GLY A 116 4.76 -20.22 -20.36
CA GLY A 116 3.40 -20.26 -20.88
C GLY A 116 2.58 -19.09 -20.32
N ARG A 117 1.44 -19.40 -19.67
CA ARG A 117 0.57 -18.39 -19.01
C ARG A 117 0.86 -18.20 -17.53
N ARG A 118 1.77 -18.98 -16.94
CA ARG A 118 2.05 -18.95 -15.50
C ARG A 118 3.22 -18.01 -15.20
N PRO A 119 3.08 -17.06 -14.28
CA PRO A 119 4.21 -16.25 -13.82
C PRO A 119 5.13 -17.12 -12.97
N ILE A 120 6.44 -17.04 -13.21
CA ILE A 120 7.44 -17.84 -12.49
C ILE A 120 8.40 -16.98 -11.66
N GLU A 121 8.51 -15.70 -12.00
CA GLU A 121 9.42 -14.76 -11.36
C GLU A 121 8.88 -13.33 -11.50
N VAL A 122 9.25 -12.45 -10.58
CA VAL A 122 8.92 -11.03 -10.65
C VAL A 122 10.13 -10.22 -10.19
N ILE A 123 10.34 -9.08 -10.85
CA ILE A 123 11.26 -8.03 -10.43
C ILE A 123 10.43 -6.78 -10.14
N LEU A 124 10.68 -6.17 -8.99
CA LEU A 124 10.12 -4.86 -8.63
C LEU A 124 11.06 -3.76 -9.13
N VAL A 125 10.49 -2.68 -9.65
CA VAL A 125 11.22 -1.54 -10.23
C VAL A 125 10.64 -0.23 -9.71
N ASP A 126 11.33 0.88 -9.95
CA ASP A 126 10.88 2.23 -9.58
C ASP A 126 10.74 2.44 -8.05
N TYR A 127 11.89 2.65 -7.41
CA TYR A 127 12.00 2.89 -5.97
C TYR A 127 11.94 4.38 -5.60
N GLN A 128 11.28 5.22 -6.42
CA GLN A 128 11.23 6.67 -6.22
C GLN A 128 10.60 7.10 -4.88
N LEU A 129 9.71 6.27 -4.34
CA LEU A 129 9.07 6.47 -3.03
C LEU A 129 9.69 5.61 -1.92
N GLY A 130 10.89 5.07 -2.16
CA GLY A 130 11.60 4.24 -1.19
C GLY A 130 11.83 4.98 0.13
N ARG A 131 11.49 4.32 1.24
CA ARG A 131 11.48 4.92 2.59
C ARG A 131 11.76 3.89 3.66
N TYR A 132 12.24 4.34 4.82
CA TYR A 132 12.34 3.47 5.99
C TYR A 132 11.08 3.61 6.87
N ALA A 133 10.21 2.60 6.86
CA ALA A 133 8.90 2.65 7.52
C ALA A 133 8.45 1.25 7.98
N SER A 134 7.22 1.13 8.45
CA SER A 134 6.62 -0.18 8.75
C SER A 134 6.47 -1.05 7.49
N PRO A 135 6.89 -2.33 7.48
CA PRO A 135 6.67 -3.25 6.35
C PRO A 135 5.18 -3.42 5.96
N ALA A 136 4.26 -3.12 6.87
CA ALA A 136 2.83 -3.20 6.64
C ALA A 136 2.30 -2.12 5.67
N THR A 137 3.02 -1.01 5.48
CA THR A 137 2.63 0.01 4.50
C THR A 137 2.72 -0.53 3.08
N ASP A 138 3.84 -1.16 2.70
CA ASP A 138 4.00 -1.83 1.40
C ASP A 138 2.95 -2.93 1.16
N LEU A 139 2.67 -3.75 2.19
CA LEU A 139 1.67 -4.81 2.06
C LEU A 139 0.26 -4.27 1.83
N SER A 140 -0.18 -3.33 2.67
CA SER A 140 -1.51 -2.74 2.54
C SER A 140 -1.66 -1.96 1.24
N TYR A 141 -0.63 -1.19 0.85
CA TYR A 141 -0.54 -0.47 -0.41
C TYR A 141 -0.71 -1.40 -1.61
N PHE A 142 0.13 -2.44 -1.72
CA PHE A 142 0.04 -3.40 -2.81
C PHE A 142 -1.32 -4.10 -2.84
N LEU A 143 -1.78 -4.63 -1.70
CA LEU A 143 -3.02 -5.40 -1.64
C LEU A 143 -4.23 -4.56 -2.06
N TYR A 144 -4.35 -3.32 -1.61
CA TYR A 144 -5.50 -2.47 -1.91
C TYR A 144 -5.43 -1.81 -3.29
N MET A 145 -4.24 -1.49 -3.79
CA MET A 145 -4.11 -0.89 -5.13
C MET A 145 -4.10 -1.92 -6.26
N SER A 146 -3.60 -3.13 -6.02
CA SER A 146 -3.24 -4.05 -7.12
C SER A 146 -4.07 -5.34 -7.21
N THR A 147 -4.83 -5.69 -6.17
CA THR A 147 -5.51 -7.00 -6.12
C THR A 147 -7.03 -6.89 -6.27
N SER A 148 -7.71 -8.00 -6.57
CA SER A 148 -9.18 -8.02 -6.71
C SER A 148 -9.85 -8.13 -5.34
N GLY A 149 -11.15 -7.82 -5.28
CA GLY A 149 -11.97 -8.22 -4.14
C GLY A 149 -11.89 -9.72 -3.86
N GLU A 150 -11.72 -10.58 -4.88
CA GLU A 150 -11.52 -12.02 -4.65
C GLU A 150 -10.24 -12.32 -3.85
N ILE A 151 -9.12 -11.66 -4.18
CA ILE A 151 -7.89 -11.81 -3.39
C ILE A 151 -8.11 -11.30 -1.96
N LEU A 152 -8.73 -10.14 -1.79
CA LEU A 152 -9.00 -9.55 -0.48
C LEU A 152 -9.94 -10.43 0.38
N PHE A 153 -11.05 -10.92 -0.16
CA PHE A 153 -12.04 -11.64 0.64
C PHE A 153 -11.75 -13.14 0.79
N LYS A 154 -11.07 -13.77 -0.17
CA LYS A 154 -10.83 -15.24 -0.14
C LYS A 154 -9.39 -15.64 0.16
N HIS A 155 -8.42 -14.77 -0.11
CA HIS A 155 -7.01 -15.14 -0.10
C HIS A 155 -6.13 -14.23 0.76
N TYR A 156 -6.65 -13.18 1.38
CA TYR A 156 -5.87 -12.20 2.12
C TYR A 156 -5.01 -12.82 3.21
N ASP A 157 -5.59 -13.63 4.10
CA ASP A 157 -4.82 -14.29 5.17
C ASP A 157 -3.75 -15.24 4.61
N ARG A 158 -4.07 -15.97 3.52
CA ARG A 158 -3.08 -16.81 2.83
C ARG A 158 -1.94 -15.98 2.24
N VAL A 159 -2.21 -14.80 1.70
CA VAL A 159 -1.18 -13.89 1.17
C VAL A 159 -0.30 -13.35 2.29
N LEU A 160 -0.89 -12.99 3.44
CA LEU A 160 -0.13 -12.58 4.63
C LEU A 160 0.75 -13.73 5.16
N ASP A 161 0.27 -14.97 5.15
CA ASP A 161 1.05 -16.14 5.57
C ASP A 161 2.20 -16.43 4.60
N ILE A 162 1.98 -16.25 3.29
CA ILE A 162 3.05 -16.36 2.28
C ILE A 162 4.12 -15.30 2.54
N TYR A 163 3.72 -14.05 2.77
CA TYR A 163 4.65 -12.98 3.10
C TYR A 163 5.45 -13.31 4.36
N TYR A 164 4.75 -13.57 5.48
CA TYR A 164 5.39 -13.76 6.77
C TYR A 164 6.25 -15.03 6.80
N GLY A 165 5.79 -16.12 6.21
CA GLY A 165 6.57 -17.35 6.08
C GLY A 165 7.83 -17.18 5.21
N THR A 166 7.75 -16.36 4.15
CA THR A 166 8.93 -16.04 3.32
C THR A 166 9.92 -15.18 4.09
N LEU A 167 9.44 -14.16 4.81
CA LEU A 167 10.26 -13.31 5.69
C LEU A 167 11.01 -14.18 6.72
N THR A 168 10.29 -15.06 7.44
CA THR A 168 10.87 -16.01 8.40
C THR A 168 11.92 -16.92 7.76
N ALA A 169 11.64 -17.45 6.58
CA ALA A 169 12.58 -18.35 5.90
C ALA A 169 13.90 -17.65 5.53
N VAL A 170 13.83 -16.41 5.04
CA VAL A 170 15.02 -15.61 4.69
C VAL A 170 15.82 -15.24 5.93
N LEU A 171 15.18 -14.75 6.99
CA LEU A 171 15.86 -14.43 8.25
C LEU A 171 16.58 -15.65 8.84
N ARG A 172 15.93 -16.81 8.83
CA ARG A 172 16.54 -18.06 9.30
C ARG A 172 17.77 -18.47 8.49
N GLN A 173 17.78 -18.23 7.17
CA GLN A 173 18.96 -18.47 6.33
C GLN A 173 20.15 -17.57 6.70
N CYS A 174 19.88 -16.42 7.30
CA CYS A 174 20.86 -15.48 7.81
C CYS A 174 21.13 -15.62 9.32
N ASN A 175 20.72 -16.74 9.94
CA ASN A 175 20.86 -17.03 11.37
C ASN A 175 20.17 -16.00 12.29
N LEU A 176 19.05 -15.42 11.85
CA LEU A 176 18.19 -14.56 12.67
C LEU A 176 16.87 -15.25 12.98
N ASP A 177 16.40 -15.10 14.23
CA ASP A 177 15.06 -15.53 14.63
C ASP A 177 14.04 -14.43 14.32
N ILE A 178 12.93 -14.81 13.67
CA ILE A 178 11.81 -13.91 13.41
C ILE A 178 11.22 -13.34 14.71
N ASN A 179 11.26 -14.10 15.82
CA ASN A 179 10.74 -13.67 17.10
C ASN A 179 11.59 -12.57 17.77
N ASP A 180 12.85 -12.39 17.35
CA ASP A 180 13.73 -11.33 17.86
C ASP A 180 13.75 -10.09 16.94
N VAL A 181 13.25 -10.24 15.71
CA VAL A 181 13.36 -9.24 14.65
C VAL A 181 12.01 -8.64 14.30
N TYR A 182 10.98 -9.46 14.08
CA TYR A 182 9.65 -9.00 13.71
C TYR A 182 8.58 -10.04 14.14
N PRO A 183 8.29 -10.14 15.45
CA PRO A 183 7.36 -11.12 16.00
C PRO A 183 5.97 -11.06 15.35
N LYS A 184 5.22 -12.18 15.37
CA LYS A 184 3.88 -12.23 14.77
C LYS A 184 2.91 -11.25 15.43
N SER A 185 3.08 -10.98 16.73
CA SER A 185 2.32 -9.96 17.47
C SER A 185 2.56 -8.56 16.89
N ILE A 186 3.82 -8.17 16.70
CA ILE A 186 4.21 -6.89 16.09
C ILE A 186 3.74 -6.80 14.65
N PHE A 187 3.86 -7.88 13.86
CA PHE A 187 3.32 -7.89 12.50
C PHE A 187 1.81 -7.64 12.48
N THR A 188 1.06 -8.28 13.38
CA THR A 188 -0.39 -8.11 13.48
C THR A 188 -0.75 -6.70 13.94
N GLU A 189 -0.03 -6.16 14.93
CA GLU A 189 -0.16 -4.77 15.39
C GLU A 189 0.13 -3.77 14.26
N HIS A 190 1.21 -3.97 13.51
CA HIS A 190 1.57 -3.11 12.38
C HIS A 190 0.52 -3.17 11.27
N LEU A 191 -0.06 -4.33 10.98
CA LEU A 191 -1.20 -4.43 10.06
C LEU A 191 -2.40 -3.63 10.57
N GLN A 192 -2.71 -3.73 11.87
CA GLN A 192 -3.81 -2.96 12.48
C GLN A 192 -3.57 -1.45 12.43
N ARG A 193 -2.32 -1.03 12.67
CA ARG A 193 -1.93 0.37 12.79
C ARG A 193 -1.73 1.05 11.44
N TYR A 194 -0.99 0.43 10.53
CA TYR A 194 -0.50 1.06 9.30
C TYR A 194 -1.31 0.74 8.05
N SER A 195 -2.28 -0.18 8.08
CA SER A 195 -3.08 -0.49 6.87
C SER A 195 -3.95 0.67 6.39
N VAL A 196 -4.13 1.71 7.20
CA VAL A 196 -4.80 2.95 6.78
C VAL A 196 -4.04 3.64 5.64
N PHE A 197 -2.71 3.47 5.59
CA PHE A 197 -1.88 3.97 4.50
C PHE A 197 -2.38 3.44 3.15
N GLY A 198 -2.45 2.11 3.00
CA GLY A 198 -2.94 1.50 1.78
C GLY A 198 -4.40 1.85 1.46
N LEU A 199 -5.25 2.07 2.48
CA LEU A 199 -6.64 2.46 2.27
C LEU A 199 -6.73 3.85 1.64
N ILE A 200 -6.06 4.84 2.23
CA ILE A 200 -6.08 6.22 1.74
C ILE A 200 -5.46 6.28 0.35
N GLU A 201 -4.31 5.63 0.14
CA GLU A 201 -3.63 5.57 -1.16
C GLU A 201 -4.50 4.93 -2.24
N ALA A 202 -5.19 3.83 -1.90
CA ALA A 202 -6.14 3.21 -2.82
C ALA A 202 -7.28 4.18 -3.16
N LEU A 203 -7.86 4.89 -2.19
CA LEU A 203 -8.96 5.84 -2.44
C LEU A 203 -8.51 7.07 -3.25
N ILE A 204 -7.29 7.56 -3.06
CA ILE A 204 -6.71 8.64 -3.89
C ILE A 204 -6.48 8.14 -5.32
N SER A 205 -5.91 6.95 -5.47
CA SER A 205 -5.46 6.45 -6.77
C SER A 205 -6.55 5.70 -7.55
N MET A 206 -7.69 5.37 -6.95
CA MET A 206 -8.66 4.45 -7.54
C MET A 206 -9.18 4.91 -8.91
N LEU A 207 -9.38 6.22 -9.07
CA LEU A 207 -9.78 6.81 -10.36
C LEU A 207 -8.74 6.57 -11.44
N ILE A 208 -7.45 6.71 -11.11
CA ILE A 208 -6.35 6.52 -12.06
C ILE A 208 -6.24 5.04 -12.43
N ILE A 209 -6.22 4.15 -11.43
CA ILE A 209 -5.93 2.72 -11.67
C ILE A 209 -7.07 1.97 -12.36
N THR A 210 -8.29 2.50 -12.33
CA THR A 210 -9.48 1.91 -12.99
C THR A 210 -9.85 2.60 -14.30
N SER A 211 -9.21 3.72 -14.62
CA SER A 211 -9.44 4.45 -15.86
C SER A 211 -8.75 3.80 -17.07
N PRO A 212 -9.28 3.97 -18.28
CA PRO A 212 -8.55 3.72 -19.51
C PRO A 212 -7.26 4.55 -19.57
N THR A 213 -6.23 4.04 -20.27
CA THR A 213 -4.89 4.65 -20.31
C THR A 213 -4.89 6.15 -20.65
N GLU A 214 -5.63 6.57 -21.67
CA GLU A 214 -5.70 7.98 -22.07
C GLU A 214 -6.25 8.89 -20.96
N LYS A 215 -7.27 8.42 -20.23
CA LYS A 215 -7.87 9.16 -19.12
C LYS A 215 -6.98 9.13 -17.88
N ALA A 216 -6.31 8.00 -17.64
CA ALA A 216 -5.33 7.88 -16.55
C ALA A 216 -4.20 8.89 -16.73
N LEU A 217 -3.67 9.06 -17.95
CA LEU A 217 -2.65 10.08 -18.26
C LEU A 217 -3.13 11.50 -17.97
N GLN A 218 -4.36 11.84 -18.36
CA GLN A 218 -4.96 13.14 -18.05
C GLN A 218 -5.11 13.37 -16.54
N LEU A 219 -5.46 12.33 -15.78
CA LEU A 219 -5.61 12.41 -14.32
C LEU A 219 -4.27 12.59 -13.60
N THR A 220 -3.19 12.00 -14.14
CA THR A 220 -1.82 12.15 -13.61
C THR A 220 -1.19 13.50 -13.95
N GLU A 221 -1.57 14.09 -15.09
CA GLU A 221 -1.06 15.41 -15.54
C GLU A 221 -1.85 16.60 -14.98
N ALA A 222 -3.00 16.36 -14.35
CA ALA A 222 -3.84 17.43 -13.79
C ALA A 222 -3.16 18.09 -12.58
N THR A 223 -2.45 19.20 -12.80
CA THR A 223 -1.65 19.84 -11.75
C THR A 223 -2.46 20.66 -10.75
N ASP A 224 -3.56 21.32 -11.16
CA ASP A 224 -4.19 22.35 -10.31
C ASP A 224 -5.72 22.29 -10.19
N HIS A 225 -6.40 21.59 -11.09
CA HIS A 225 -7.85 21.49 -11.07
C HIS A 225 -8.32 20.07 -11.32
N PRO A 226 -9.29 19.56 -10.55
CA PRO A 226 -9.92 18.29 -10.87
C PRO A 226 -10.46 18.37 -12.31
N PRO A 227 -10.37 17.28 -13.10
CA PRO A 227 -10.91 17.28 -14.45
C PRO A 227 -12.35 17.76 -14.39
N ARG A 228 -12.69 18.81 -15.18
CA ARG A 228 -14.01 19.46 -15.19
C ARG A 228 -15.17 18.47 -15.42
N GLU A 229 -14.85 17.28 -15.94
CA GLU A 229 -15.79 16.20 -16.14
C GLU A 229 -15.17 14.85 -15.73
N LEU A 230 -15.62 14.35 -14.58
CA LEU A 230 -15.85 12.91 -14.37
C LEU A 230 -17.17 12.46 -15.05
N ASN A 231 -17.72 13.25 -15.99
CA ASN A 231 -18.99 13.02 -16.69
C ASN A 231 -18.89 11.80 -17.62
N CYS A 232 -18.76 10.61 -17.04
CA CYS A 232 -19.47 9.47 -17.57
C CYS A 232 -20.79 9.36 -16.80
N GLY A 233 -21.87 9.05 -17.50
CA GLY A 233 -23.11 8.61 -16.86
C GLY A 233 -22.83 7.42 -15.93
N LYS A 234 -23.73 7.19 -14.96
CA LYS A 234 -23.64 6.09 -13.98
C LYS A 234 -23.46 4.70 -14.62
N ASP A 235 -23.86 4.54 -15.88
CA ASP A 235 -23.81 3.29 -16.66
C ASP A 235 -22.48 3.05 -17.40
N CYS A 236 -21.47 3.88 -17.14
CA CYS A 236 -20.19 3.77 -17.80
C CYS A 236 -19.36 2.60 -17.22
N PRO A 237 -18.88 1.64 -18.03
CA PRO A 237 -18.23 0.42 -17.52
C PRO A 237 -17.02 0.66 -16.60
N TYR A 238 -16.23 1.72 -16.83
CA TYR A 238 -15.12 2.06 -15.94
C TYR A 238 -15.61 2.63 -14.61
N MET A 239 -16.71 3.39 -14.60
CA MET A 239 -17.32 3.87 -13.35
C MET A 239 -17.86 2.69 -12.54
N THR A 240 -18.43 1.66 -13.19
CA THR A 240 -18.83 0.43 -12.50
C THR A 240 -17.63 -0.28 -11.87
N GLY A 241 -16.51 -0.41 -12.59
CA GLY A 241 -15.27 -1.00 -12.09
C GLY A 241 -14.66 -0.20 -10.93
N TYR A 242 -14.61 1.12 -11.07
CA TYR A 242 -14.17 2.07 -10.05
C TYR A 242 -14.99 1.95 -8.76
N VAL A 243 -16.32 2.09 -8.84
CA VAL A 243 -17.23 2.01 -7.68
C VAL A 243 -17.09 0.65 -7.00
N LYS A 244 -17.04 -0.44 -7.77
CA LYS A 244 -16.84 -1.78 -7.22
C LYS A 244 -15.53 -1.88 -6.46
N ARG A 245 -14.42 -1.40 -7.02
CA ARG A 245 -13.10 -1.48 -6.39
C ARG A 245 -13.00 -0.62 -5.13
N VAL A 246 -13.54 0.59 -5.13
CA VAL A 246 -13.65 1.42 -3.91
C VAL A 246 -14.37 0.63 -2.81
N ASN A 247 -15.54 0.07 -3.12
CA ASN A 247 -16.34 -0.64 -2.12
C ASN A 247 -15.69 -1.94 -1.66
N ASP A 248 -15.01 -2.69 -2.54
CA ASP A 248 -14.26 -3.91 -2.15
C ASP A 248 -13.16 -3.58 -1.12
N VAL A 249 -12.37 -2.52 -1.36
CA VAL A 249 -11.28 -2.11 -0.46
C VAL A 249 -11.81 -1.58 0.87
N VAL A 250 -12.80 -0.68 0.83
CA VAL A 250 -13.39 -0.12 2.06
C VAL A 250 -14.04 -1.21 2.89
N LYS A 251 -14.88 -2.05 2.29
CA LYS A 251 -15.54 -3.15 3.01
C LYS A 251 -14.51 -4.08 3.67
N HIS A 252 -13.48 -4.48 2.92
CA HIS A 252 -12.44 -5.34 3.47
C HIS A 252 -11.72 -4.68 4.65
N PHE A 253 -11.31 -3.41 4.54
CA PHE A 253 -10.62 -2.69 5.62
C PHE A 253 -11.42 -2.70 6.93
N PHE A 254 -12.72 -2.40 6.84
CA PHE A 254 -13.61 -2.37 8.01
C PHE A 254 -13.90 -3.77 8.58
N GLU A 255 -14.06 -4.80 7.73
CA GLU A 255 -14.19 -6.20 8.19
C GLU A 255 -12.95 -6.69 8.93
N ARG A 256 -11.76 -6.21 8.55
CA ARG A 256 -10.50 -6.49 9.27
C ARG A 256 -10.35 -5.71 10.57
N LYS A 257 -11.26 -4.75 10.83
CA LYS A 257 -11.24 -3.87 12.00
C LYS A 257 -9.94 -3.06 12.12
N TYR A 258 -9.31 -2.76 10.99
CA TYR A 258 -8.12 -1.91 10.95
C TYR A 258 -8.46 -0.50 11.42
N SER A 259 -7.50 0.15 12.06
CA SER A 259 -7.73 1.47 12.65
C SER A 259 -7.49 2.58 11.64
N LEU A 260 -8.42 3.53 11.57
CA LEU A 260 -8.26 4.74 10.74
C LEU A 260 -7.31 5.78 11.37
N ARG A 261 -7.14 5.77 12.70
CA ARG A 261 -6.52 6.88 13.44
C ARG A 261 -5.41 6.48 14.41
N SER A 262 -5.11 5.19 14.56
CA SER A 262 -4.06 4.72 15.49
C SER A 262 -2.63 5.20 15.17
N VAL A 263 -2.39 5.78 14.00
CA VAL A 263 -1.12 6.45 13.68
C VAL A 263 -1.06 7.88 14.19
N LEU A 264 -2.21 8.53 14.44
CA LEU A 264 -2.29 9.91 14.94
C LEU A 264 -2.16 10.01 16.47
N SER A 265 -2.05 8.89 17.17
CA SER A 265 -1.94 8.86 18.63
C SER A 265 -0.48 8.81 19.08
N GLU A 266 0.01 9.95 19.57
CA GLU A 266 0.70 10.15 20.86
C GLU A 266 0.20 11.45 21.51
#